data_AF-A0A4D6LFJ8-F1
#
_entry.id   AF-A0A4D6LFJ8-F1
#
_cell.length_a   1.000
_cell.length_b   1.000
_cell.length_c   1.000
_cell.angle_alpha   90.00
_cell.angle_beta   90.00
_cell.angle_gamma   90.00
#
_symmetry.space_group_name_H-M   'P 1'
#
loop_
_entity.id
_entity.type
_entity.pdbx_description
1 polymer ?
#
loop_
_entity_poly.entity_id
_entity_poly.type
_entity_poly.pdbx_seq_one_letter_code
_entity_poly.pdbx_strand_id
1 'polypeptide(L)'
;MKFIPFENTYIHKDDMPPSDHEEEENPPTTLIPPVDRNIGSSSEVGGSSSSIEDHILNLNQRLEEFFLIFINQHEEVTSLIRGLDSRISNLEHKFDKYDEDDDMSQEF
;
A
#
# COMPACT_ATOMS: atom_id res chain seq x y z
N MET A 1 15.84 -14.16 28.26
CA MET A 1 15.11 -13.79 27.03
C MET A 1 16.07 -13.12 26.07
N LYS A 2 16.12 -13.55 24.81
CA LYS A 2 17.04 -13.03 23.78
C LYS A 2 16.20 -12.51 22.61
N PHE A 3 16.38 -11.24 22.27
CA PHE A 3 15.72 -10.60 21.14
C PHE A 3 16.65 -10.58 19.93
N ILE A 4 16.07 -10.59 18.73
CA ILE A 4 16.80 -10.49 17.46
C ILE A 4 16.21 -9.36 16.60
N PRO A 5 17.06 -8.62 15.86
CA PRO A 5 16.57 -7.67 14.89
C PRO A 5 15.84 -8.41 13.77
N PHE A 6 14.63 -7.97 13.44
CA PHE A 6 13.82 -8.46 12.33
C PHE A 6 13.17 -7.26 11.66
N GLU A 7 13.53 -7.02 10.40
CA GLU A 7 13.18 -5.79 9.68
C GLU A 7 13.48 -4.54 10.53
N ASN A 8 12.43 -3.80 10.92
CA ASN A 8 12.53 -2.52 11.63
C ASN A 8 12.22 -2.65 13.14
N THR A 9 12.14 -3.88 13.67
CA THR A 9 11.78 -4.14 15.07
C THR A 9 12.65 -5.25 15.68
N TYR A 10 12.45 -5.54 16.97
CA TYR A 10 13.11 -6.64 17.67
C TYR A 10 12.06 -7.64 18.12
N ILE A 11 12.22 -8.90 17.70
CA ILE A 11 11.30 -10.00 18.06
C ILE A 11 11.99 -11.01 18.98
N HIS A 12 11.21 -11.76 19.75
CA HIS A 12 11.72 -12.89 20.51
C HIS A 12 12.11 -14.04 19.58
N LYS A 13 13.18 -14.76 19.93
CA LYS A 13 13.69 -15.92 19.19
C LYS A 13 12.62 -16.99 18.90
N ASP A 14 11.64 -17.16 19.79
CA ASP A 14 10.62 -18.20 19.71
C ASP A 14 9.42 -17.80 18.85
N ASP A 15 9.26 -16.49 18.57
CA ASP A 15 8.20 -15.94 17.72
C ASP A 15 8.66 -15.76 16.26
N MET A 16 9.90 -16.16 15.94
CA MET A 16 10.41 -16.12 14.57
C MET A 16 9.72 -17.22 13.75
N PRO A 17 8.98 -16.89 12.68
CA PRO A 17 8.39 -17.92 11.84
C PRO A 17 9.50 -18.81 11.26
N PRO A 18 9.29 -20.13 11.12
CA PRO A 18 10.29 -21.00 10.52
C PRO A 18 10.56 -20.51 9.11
N SER A 19 11.74 -19.92 8.90
CA SER A 19 12.19 -19.55 7.57
C SER A 19 12.61 -20.83 6.87
N ASP A 20 11.86 -21.25 5.86
CA ASP A 20 12.36 -22.16 4.81
C ASP A 20 13.45 -21.42 4.03
N HIS A 21 14.64 -21.34 4.61
CA HIS A 21 15.84 -20.88 3.91
C HIS A 21 16.74 -22.10 3.70
N GLU A 22 16.46 -22.82 2.60
CA GLU A 22 17.53 -23.43 1.82
C GLU A 22 18.56 -22.32 1.52
N GLU A 23 19.83 -22.67 1.67
CA GLU A 23 20.99 -21.82 1.43
C GLU A 23 21.02 -21.34 -0.02
N GLU A 24 20.30 -20.25 -0.35
CA GLU A 24 20.47 -19.57 -1.63
C GLU A 24 21.35 -18.34 -1.41
N GLU A 25 22.61 -18.55 -1.79
CA GLU A 25 23.66 -17.57 -2.07
C GLU A 25 23.10 -16.16 -2.32
N ASN A 26 23.49 -15.20 -1.47
CA ASN A 26 23.15 -13.79 -1.63
C ASN A 26 23.36 -13.35 -3.10
N PRO A 27 22.33 -12.93 -3.86
CA PRO A 27 22.61 -12.12 -5.03
C PRO A 27 23.24 -10.82 -4.53
N PRO A 28 24.28 -10.30 -5.19
CA PRO A 28 24.95 -9.09 -4.74
C PRO A 28 23.89 -8.01 -4.55
N THR A 29 23.88 -7.41 -3.35
CA THR A 29 23.09 -6.24 -3.00
C THR A 29 23.38 -5.16 -4.03
N THR A 30 22.63 -5.17 -5.11
CA THR A 30 22.57 -4.04 -6.01
C THR A 30 21.68 -3.08 -5.24
N LEU A 31 22.33 -2.26 -4.41
CA LEU A 31 21.75 -1.04 -3.86
C LEU A 31 21.07 -0.37 -5.04
N ILE A 32 19.74 -0.41 -5.07
CA ILE A 32 18.95 0.36 -6.03
C ILE A 32 19.44 1.79 -5.80
N PRO A 33 20.13 2.42 -6.78
CA PRO A 33 20.54 3.79 -6.60
C PRO A 33 19.24 4.59 -6.39
N PRO A 34 19.17 5.47 -5.39
CA PRO A 34 18.02 6.34 -5.25
C PRO A 34 17.84 7.02 -6.60
N VAL A 35 16.65 6.90 -7.19
CA VAL A 35 16.31 7.62 -8.41
C VAL A 35 16.62 9.08 -8.13
N ASP A 36 17.62 9.62 -8.83
CA ASP A 36 18.02 11.02 -8.82
C ASP A 36 16.88 11.90 -9.36
N ARG A 37 15.79 11.98 -8.60
CA ARG A 37 14.86 13.10 -8.72
C ARG A 37 15.48 14.22 -7.92
N ASN A 38 16.40 14.91 -8.60
CA ASN A 38 17.10 16.15 -8.27
C ASN A 38 16.43 16.95 -7.13
N ILE A 39 16.65 16.51 -5.90
CA ILE A 39 16.49 17.29 -4.67
C ILE A 39 17.88 17.21 -4.06
N GLY A 40 18.66 18.27 -4.26
CA GLY A 40 20.09 18.31 -3.98
C GLY A 40 20.45 17.67 -2.64
N SER A 41 21.17 16.56 -2.70
CA SER A 41 21.84 15.98 -1.55
C SER A 41 23.03 16.86 -1.20
N SER A 42 22.86 17.74 -0.20
CA SER A 42 23.99 18.33 0.52
C SER A 42 24.31 17.44 1.73
N SER A 43 25.20 16.48 1.53
CA SER A 43 25.90 15.82 2.63
C SER A 43 27.25 16.51 2.84
N GLU A 44 27.27 17.57 3.64
CA GLU A 44 28.42 17.83 4.52
C GLU A 44 28.03 18.78 5.65
N VAL A 45 27.95 18.20 6.85
CA VAL A 45 28.39 18.76 8.14
C VAL A 45 28.21 20.28 8.28
N GLY A 46 26.96 20.70 8.48
CA GLY A 46 26.63 21.95 9.14
C GLY A 46 25.87 21.62 10.40
N GLY A 47 26.50 21.75 11.57
CA GLY A 47 25.79 21.68 12.84
C GLY A 47 24.69 22.73 12.85
N SER A 48 23.46 22.31 12.59
CA SER A 48 22.29 23.14 12.76
C SER A 48 21.43 22.40 13.76
N SER A 49 21.37 22.91 14.99
CA SER A 49 20.31 22.55 15.92
C SER A 49 19.00 23.04 15.31
N SER A 50 18.44 22.28 14.37
CA SER A 50 17.00 22.32 14.14
C SER A 50 16.40 22.10 15.52
N SER A 51 15.62 23.08 15.98
CA SER A 51 14.93 22.92 17.24
C SER A 51 14.07 21.67 17.11
N ILE A 52 13.92 20.92 18.20
CA ILE A 52 12.94 19.82 18.28
C ILE A 52 11.56 20.29 17.75
N GLU A 53 11.27 21.58 17.95
CA GLU A 53 10.07 22.26 17.47
C GLU A 53 9.98 22.33 15.94
N ASP A 54 11.08 22.61 15.23
CA ASP A 54 11.12 22.61 13.76
C ASP A 54 10.89 21.19 13.20
N HIS A 55 11.44 20.18 13.89
CA HIS A 55 11.25 18.78 13.50
C HIS A 55 9.80 18.34 13.71
N ILE A 56 9.18 18.73 14.84
CA ILE A 56 7.75 18.47 15.11
C ILE A 56 6.88 19.17 14.07
N LEU A 57 7.19 20.42 13.71
CA LEU A 57 6.43 21.16 12.71
C LEU A 57 6.52 20.48 11.33
N ASN A 58 7.71 20.01 10.94
CA ASN A 58 7.89 19.26 9.70
C ASN A 58 7.13 17.92 9.70
N LEU A 59 7.14 17.18 10.82
CA LEU A 59 6.37 15.94 10.96
C LEU A 59 4.86 16.19 10.82
N ASN A 60 4.35 17.24 11.46
CA ASN A 60 2.95 17.62 11.35
C ASN A 60 2.56 17.96 9.90
N GLN A 61 3.40 18.69 9.18
CA GLN A 61 3.16 19.00 7.77
C GLN A 61 3.13 17.73 6.90
N ARG A 62 4.08 16.82 7.10
CA ARG A 62 4.11 15.54 6.37
C ARG A 62 2.91 14.65 6.69
N LEU A 63 2.42 14.68 7.93
CA LEU A 63 1.20 13.97 8.32
C LEU A 63 -0.03 14.56 7.63
N GLU A 64 -0.14 15.88 7.55
CA GLU A 64 -1.26 16.55 6.86
C GLU A 64 -1.27 16.21 5.36
N GLU A 65 -0.12 16.27 4.70
CA GLU A 65 0.03 15.85 3.31
C GLU A 65 -0.33 14.37 3.12
N PHE A 66 0.10 13.50 4.04
CA PHE A 66 -0.25 12.08 4.01
C PHE A 66 -1.75 11.85 4.15
N PHE A 67 -2.42 12.52 5.09
CA PHE A 67 -3.87 12.43 5.25
C PHE A 67 -4.61 12.88 3.98
N LEU A 68 -4.17 13.97 3.36
CA LEU A 68 -4.79 14.45 2.13
C LEU A 68 -4.68 13.43 0.99
N ILE A 69 -3.49 12.86 0.79
CA ILE A 69 -3.26 11.81 -0.22
C ILE A 69 -4.11 10.57 0.09
N PHE A 70 -4.13 10.15 1.35
CA PHE A 70 -4.88 8.98 1.80
C PHE A 70 -6.38 9.13 1.55
N ILE A 71 -6.95 10.28 1.89
CA ILE A 71 -8.38 10.57 1.67
C ILE A 71 -8.70 10.51 0.17
N ASN A 72 -7.89 11.16 -0.66
CA ASN A 72 -8.11 11.18 -2.12
C ASN A 72 -8.05 9.76 -2.71
N GLN A 73 -7.06 8.96 -2.34
CA GLN A 73 -6.95 7.57 -2.81
C GLN A 73 -8.11 6.71 -2.32
N HIS A 74 -8.52 6.88 -1.05
CA HIS A 74 -9.65 6.14 -0.50
C HIS A 74 -10.96 6.50 -1.22
N GLU A 75 -11.17 7.78 -1.55
CA GLU A 75 -12.33 8.23 -2.32
C GLU A 75 -12.32 7.63 -3.74
N GLU A 76 -11.18 7.61 -4.41
CA GLU A 76 -11.02 6.99 -5.73
C GLU A 76 -11.38 5.50 -5.70
N VAL A 77 -10.83 4.75 -4.74
CA VAL A 77 -11.13 3.32 -4.57
C VAL A 77 -12.62 3.10 -4.27
N THR A 78 -13.20 3.92 -3.39
CA THR A 78 -14.64 3.83 -3.05
C THR A 78 -15.51 4.09 -4.28
N SER A 79 -15.14 5.07 -5.11
CA SER A 79 -15.84 5.38 -6.36
C SER A 79 -15.77 4.23 -7.36
N LEU A 80 -14.59 3.60 -7.50
CA LEU A 80 -14.39 2.43 -8.36
C LEU A 80 -15.23 1.23 -7.90
N ILE A 81 -15.27 0.94 -6.60
CA ILE A 81 -16.10 -0.12 -6.02
C ILE A 81 -17.58 0.11 -6.36
N ARG A 82 -18.09 1.32 -6.12
CA ARG A 82 -19.48 1.68 -6.47
C ARG A 82 -19.76 1.54 -7.97
N GLY A 83 -18.78 1.85 -8.81
CA GLY A 83 -18.87 1.65 -10.25
C GLY A 83 -18.94 0.17 -10.64
N LEU A 84 -18.19 -0.70 -9.96
CA LEU A 84 -18.26 -2.15 -10.14
C LEU A 84 -19.62 -2.70 -9.70
N ASP A 85 -20.11 -2.32 -8.52
CA ASP A 85 -21.42 -2.75 -8.01
C ASP A 85 -22.53 -2.40 -9.01
N SER A 86 -22.51 -1.18 -9.56
CA SER A 86 -23.50 -0.74 -10.56
C SER A 86 -23.45 -1.58 -11.84
N ARG A 87 -22.25 -1.99 -12.28
CA ARG A 87 -22.06 -2.84 -13.45
C ARG A 87 -22.53 -4.28 -13.18
N ILE A 88 -22.26 -4.80 -12.00
CA ILE A 88 -22.71 -6.13 -11.56
C ILE A 88 -24.23 -6.16 -11.54
N SER A 89 -24.90 -5.21 -10.87
CA SER A 89 -26.36 -5.15 -10.84
C SER A 89 -27.01 -5.01 -12.23
N ASN A 90 -26.36 -4.30 -13.16
CA ASN A 90 -26.84 -4.23 -14.54
C ASN A 90 -26.74 -5.58 -15.26
N LEU A 91 -25.65 -6.33 -15.02
CA LEU A 91 -25.47 -7.66 -15.60
C LEU A 91 -26.44 -8.67 -14.98
N GLU A 92 -26.62 -8.67 -13.67
CA GLU A 92 -27.60 -9.51 -12.96
C GLU A 92 -29.00 -9.28 -13.54
N HIS A 93 -29.44 -8.03 -13.65
CA HIS A 93 -30.74 -7.71 -14.25
C HIS A 93 -30.88 -8.19 -15.70
N LYS A 94 -29.81 -8.16 -16.49
CA LYS A 94 -29.82 -8.69 -17.86
C LYS A 94 -29.94 -10.21 -17.88
N PHE A 95 -29.24 -10.92 -16.99
CA PHE A 95 -29.33 -12.37 -16.89
C PHE A 95 -30.74 -12.81 -16.48
N ASP A 96 -31.31 -12.18 -15.46
CA ASP A 96 -32.68 -12.46 -15.03
C ASP A 96 -33.67 -12.30 -16.20
N LYS A 97 -33.48 -11.27 -17.02
CA LYS A 97 -34.32 -11.04 -18.21
C LYS A 97 -34.14 -12.11 -19.29
N TYR A 98 -32.92 -12.58 -19.52
CA TYR A 98 -32.69 -13.65 -20.49
C TYR A 98 -33.34 -14.98 -20.04
N ASP A 99 -33.29 -15.27 -18.74
CA ASP A 99 -33.97 -16.45 -18.17
C ASP A 99 -35.50 -16.36 -18.29
N GLU A 100 -36.08 -15.15 -18.19
CA GLU A 100 -37.51 -14.91 -18.44
C GLU A 100 -37.88 -15.01 -19.93
N ASP A 101 -37.03 -14.50 -20.84
CA ASP A 101 -37.29 -14.50 -22.29
C ASP A 101 -37.10 -15.90 -22.93
N ASP A 102 -36.22 -16.76 -22.40
CA ASP A 102 -36.02 -18.14 -22.88
C ASP A 102 -37.15 -19.12 -22.45
N ASP A 103 -37.97 -18.76 -21.45
CA ASP A 103 -39.16 -19.53 -21.05
C ASP A 103 -40.40 -19.26 -21.95
N MET A 104 -40.24 -18.44 -23.01
CA MET A 104 -41.22 -18.30 -24.11
C MET A 104 -41.31 -19.57 -24.99
N SER A 105 -40.60 -20.64 -24.62
CA SER A 105 -40.75 -21.99 -25.17
C SER A 105 -42.11 -22.65 -24.84
N GLN A 106 -42.97 -22.02 -24.03
CA GLN A 106 -44.31 -22.55 -23.68
C GLN A 106 -45.47 -22.09 -24.57
N GLU A 107 -45.22 -21.29 -25.62
CA GLU A 107 -46.28 -20.88 -26.56
C GLU A 107 -46.30 -21.77 -27.82
N PHE A 108 -46.65 -23.06 -27.64
CA PHE A 108 -47.06 -23.97 -28.72
C PHE A 108 -48.22 -24.88 -28.27
#